data_AF-A0A523AM48-F1
#
_entry.id   AF-A0A523AM48-F1
#
_cell.length_a   1.000
_cell.length_b   1.000
_cell.length_c   1.000
_cell.angle_alpha   90.00
_cell.angle_beta   90.00
_cell.angle_gamma   90.00
#
_symmetry.space_group_name_H-M   'P 1'
#
loop_
_entity.id
_entity.type
_entity.pdbx_description
1 polymer ?
#
loop_
_entity_poly.entity_id
_entity_poly.type
_entity_poly.pdbx_seq_one_letter_code
_entity_poly.pdbx_strand_id
1 'polypeptide(L)'
;MREIGVPPSGEKRRGFDPLRFYRLLPPERGWMRLLGYGVLGIALSPPSLPLLVADLLVLCGIFMYGFSLNDFFDYLWEGEENPVREQTERRGKGSVLFLILLPLSTLILLPFLPPPSSLLLPLFLVLLTLHSVPPARTRDRFSSLGYLLLPLGYTLTFLQALLLSGDPSKPHLLLLPIVLVAACQDEMLGLLLRKEEVKGREKVERLSLWLSLPLFLLSLLFLPFSPFFLLTTLFSLVKGEGLRRIAKRGFRLREDPLWRRMRPLGLSLSTYHLGAYALLGAAGLF
;
A
#
# COMPACT_ATOMS: atom_id res chain seq x y z
N MET A 1 -46.38 -0.29 10.65
CA MET A 1 -45.48 -1.39 11.05
C MET A 1 -44.90 -1.98 9.78
N ARG A 2 -43.59 -1.83 9.53
CA ARG A 2 -42.93 -2.46 8.38
C ARG A 2 -42.59 -3.89 8.79
N GLU A 3 -43.12 -4.85 8.06
CA GLU A 3 -42.80 -6.27 8.21
C GLU A 3 -41.29 -6.46 8.00
N ILE A 4 -40.66 -7.04 9.01
CA ILE A 4 -39.28 -7.49 8.97
C ILE A 4 -39.27 -8.70 8.05
N GLY A 5 -38.86 -8.51 6.80
CA GLY A 5 -38.75 -9.56 5.81
C GLY A 5 -37.87 -10.70 6.34
N VAL A 6 -38.48 -11.87 6.53
CA VAL A 6 -37.76 -13.12 6.77
C VAL A 6 -36.91 -13.38 5.52
N PRO A 7 -35.57 -13.50 5.64
CA PRO A 7 -34.74 -13.77 4.48
C PRO A 7 -35.12 -15.14 3.89
N PRO A 8 -35.16 -15.28 2.56
CA PRO A 8 -35.57 -16.51 1.90
C PRO A 8 -34.73 -17.70 2.36
N SER A 9 -35.42 -18.77 2.74
CA SER A 9 -34.86 -20.05 3.17
C SER A 9 -34.05 -20.68 2.03
N GLY A 10 -32.74 -20.43 2.00
CA GLY A 10 -31.84 -21.00 0.99
C GLY A 10 -30.45 -20.40 0.98
N GLU A 11 -30.26 -19.16 1.45
CA GLU A 11 -28.91 -18.64 1.67
C GLU A 11 -28.31 -19.28 2.93
N LYS A 12 -27.31 -20.16 2.75
CA LYS A 12 -26.39 -20.50 3.83
C LYS A 12 -25.89 -19.18 4.42
N ARG A 13 -26.35 -18.84 5.63
CA ARG A 13 -25.86 -17.69 6.40
C ARG A 13 -24.35 -17.82 6.46
N ARG A 14 -23.63 -17.07 5.61
CA ARG A 14 -22.17 -17.06 5.66
C ARG A 14 -21.81 -16.45 7.01
N GLY A 15 -21.17 -17.23 7.86
CA GLY A 15 -20.66 -16.74 9.15
C GLY A 15 -19.73 -15.54 8.95
N PHE A 16 -19.37 -14.86 10.04
CA PHE A 16 -18.35 -13.82 9.98
C PHE A 16 -17.02 -14.45 9.53
N ASP A 17 -16.51 -13.98 8.40
CA ASP A 17 -15.21 -14.38 7.87
C ASP A 17 -14.20 -13.23 8.13
N PRO A 18 -13.38 -13.32 9.19
CA PRO A 18 -12.42 -12.28 9.53
C PRO A 18 -11.37 -12.07 8.43
N LEU A 19 -11.03 -13.10 7.66
CA LEU A 19 -10.04 -13.00 6.60
C LEU A 19 -10.53 -12.10 5.47
N ARG A 20 -11.81 -12.19 5.13
CA ARG A 20 -12.43 -11.29 4.14
C ARG A 20 -12.70 -9.91 4.71
N PHE A 21 -13.20 -9.85 5.95
CA PHE A 21 -13.53 -8.58 6.61
C PHE A 21 -12.31 -7.66 6.72
N TYR A 22 -11.16 -8.21 7.13
CA TYR A 22 -9.91 -7.46 7.25
C TYR A 22 -9.06 -7.46 5.98
N ARG A 23 -9.62 -7.83 4.81
CA ARG A 23 -8.91 -7.90 3.52
C ARG A 23 -7.60 -8.71 3.56
N LEU A 24 -7.55 -9.77 4.36
CA LEU A 24 -6.49 -10.77 4.29
C LEU A 24 -6.67 -11.69 3.06
N LEU A 25 -7.92 -11.91 2.63
CA LEU A 25 -8.28 -12.67 1.43
C LEU A 25 -9.33 -11.96 0.57
N PRO A 26 -9.23 -12.05 -0.78
CA PRO A 26 -8.08 -12.55 -1.53
C PRO A 26 -6.90 -11.56 -1.50
N PRO A 27 -5.64 -12.04 -1.51
CA PRO A 27 -4.45 -11.22 -1.30
C PRO A 27 -4.25 -10.13 -2.37
N GLU A 28 -4.85 -10.32 -3.56
CA GLU A 28 -4.82 -9.37 -4.68
C GLU A 28 -5.47 -8.01 -4.34
N ARG A 29 -6.43 -8.02 -3.41
CA ARG A 29 -7.11 -6.84 -2.88
C ARG A 29 -6.69 -6.51 -1.44
N GLY A 30 -5.75 -7.29 -0.90
CA GLY A 30 -5.29 -7.18 0.46
C GLY A 30 -4.22 -6.11 0.63
N TRP A 31 -4.14 -5.60 1.85
CA TRP A 31 -3.13 -4.62 2.26
C TRP A 31 -1.75 -5.25 2.48
N MET A 32 -1.63 -6.58 2.48
CA MET A 32 -0.38 -7.30 2.72
C MET A 32 0.77 -6.86 1.80
N ARG A 33 0.48 -6.49 0.54
CA ARG A 33 1.50 -6.00 -0.39
C ARG A 33 2.19 -4.72 0.11
N LEU A 34 1.49 -3.93 0.93
CA LEU A 34 1.94 -2.66 1.47
C LEU A 34 2.88 -2.87 2.67
N LEU A 35 2.83 -4.04 3.31
CA LEU A 35 3.87 -4.44 4.28
C LEU A 35 5.25 -4.49 3.63
N GLY A 36 5.34 -4.66 2.30
CA GLY A 36 6.62 -4.68 1.59
C GLY A 36 7.51 -3.48 1.87
N TYR A 37 6.92 -2.30 2.16
CA TYR A 37 7.67 -1.10 2.52
C TYR A 37 8.31 -1.18 3.91
N GLY A 38 7.57 -1.68 4.91
CA GLY A 38 8.12 -1.96 6.24
C GLY A 38 9.14 -3.10 6.23
N VAL A 39 8.85 -4.18 5.48
CA VAL A 39 9.77 -5.32 5.30
C VAL A 39 11.08 -4.89 4.66
N LEU A 40 11.05 -3.93 3.72
CA LEU A 40 12.28 -3.34 3.19
C LEU A 40 13.11 -2.68 4.31
N GLY A 41 12.49 -1.86 5.17
CA GLY A 41 13.21 -1.21 6.27
C GLY A 41 13.82 -2.23 7.23
N ILE A 42 13.07 -3.28 7.58
CA ILE A 42 13.54 -4.41 8.40
C ILE A 42 14.73 -5.12 7.72
N ALA A 43 14.68 -5.34 6.41
CA ALA A 43 15.74 -6.05 5.71
C ALA A 43 17.04 -5.22 5.61
N LEU A 44 16.93 -3.90 5.51
CA LEU A 44 18.07 -2.99 5.51
C LEU A 44 18.65 -2.76 6.91
N SER A 45 17.82 -2.84 7.95
CA SER A 45 18.26 -2.68 9.34
C SER A 45 17.55 -3.68 10.26
N PRO A 46 18.02 -4.95 10.30
CA PRO A 46 17.32 -6.03 11.00
C PRO A 46 17.23 -5.80 12.51
N PRO A 47 16.02 -5.71 13.09
CA PRO A 47 15.86 -5.56 14.53
C PRO A 47 15.96 -6.91 15.25
N SER A 48 16.00 -6.87 16.58
CA SER A 48 15.86 -8.08 17.39
C SER A 48 14.50 -8.75 17.16
N LEU A 49 14.44 -10.08 17.30
CA LEU A 49 13.20 -10.84 17.08
C LEU A 49 11.99 -10.33 17.90
N PRO A 50 12.13 -9.96 19.20
CA PRO A 50 11.01 -9.40 19.96
C PRO A 50 10.47 -8.10 19.37
N LEU A 51 11.37 -7.20 18.94
CA LEU A 51 10.99 -5.92 18.31
C LEU A 51 10.30 -6.17 16.97
N LEU A 52 10.82 -7.09 16.16
CA LEU A 52 10.20 -7.50 14.90
C LEU A 52 8.77 -8.00 15.08
N VAL A 53 8.55 -8.89 16.06
CA VAL A 53 7.21 -9.45 16.32
C VAL A 53 6.26 -8.37 16.81
N ALA A 54 6.69 -7.52 17.75
CA ALA A 54 5.87 -6.43 18.25
C ALA A 54 5.49 -5.45 17.14
N ASP A 55 6.46 -5.05 16.31
CA ASP A 55 6.26 -4.15 15.18
C ASP A 55 5.25 -4.70 14.16
N LEU A 56 5.45 -5.95 13.71
CA LEU A 56 4.56 -6.58 12.75
C LEU A 56 3.13 -6.69 13.27
N LEU A 57 2.93 -6.98 14.57
CA LEU A 57 1.60 -7.01 15.17
C LEU A 57 0.94 -5.63 15.16
N VAL A 58 1.67 -4.57 15.49
CA VAL A 58 1.15 -3.20 15.44
C VAL A 58 0.82 -2.79 14.01
N LEU A 59 1.75 -2.97 13.07
CA LEU A 59 1.55 -2.64 11.66
C LEU A 59 0.35 -3.39 11.07
N CYS A 60 0.25 -4.70 11.30
CA CYS A 60 -0.89 -5.49 10.85
C CYS A 60 -2.21 -4.96 11.44
N GLY A 61 -2.23 -4.63 12.73
CA GLY A 61 -3.41 -4.04 13.38
C GLY A 61 -3.83 -2.72 12.74
N ILE A 62 -2.87 -1.81 12.49
CA ILE A 62 -3.13 -0.53 11.84
C ILE A 62 -3.66 -0.73 10.41
N PHE A 63 -3.08 -1.64 9.63
CA PHE A 63 -3.56 -1.94 8.28
C PHE A 63 -4.97 -2.56 8.29
N MET A 64 -5.24 -3.53 9.16
CA MET A 64 -6.58 -4.12 9.31
C MET A 64 -7.63 -3.06 9.64
N TYR A 65 -7.32 -2.17 10.59
CA TYR A 65 -8.17 -1.02 10.91
C TYR A 65 -8.37 -0.10 9.70
N GLY A 66 -7.28 0.38 9.09
CA GLY A 66 -7.36 1.39 8.03
C GLY A 66 -8.14 0.89 6.81
N PHE A 67 -7.94 -0.36 6.42
CA PHE A 67 -8.64 -0.96 5.28
C PHE A 67 -10.09 -1.29 5.58
N SER A 68 -10.41 -1.83 6.76
CA SER A 68 -11.81 -2.08 7.13
C SER A 68 -12.61 -0.79 7.34
N LEU A 69 -11.95 0.27 7.83
CA LEU A 69 -12.51 1.61 7.89
C LEU A 69 -12.76 2.18 6.49
N ASN A 70 -11.80 2.03 5.56
CA ASN A 70 -11.97 2.45 4.18
C ASN A 70 -13.23 1.82 3.56
N ASP A 71 -13.40 0.51 3.72
CA ASP A 71 -14.54 -0.26 3.20
C ASP A 71 -15.86 0.16 3.82
N PHE A 72 -15.86 0.50 5.11
CA PHE A 72 -17.03 1.01 5.80
C PHE A 72 -17.50 2.33 5.20
N PHE A 73 -16.59 3.27 4.94
CA PHE A 73 -16.93 4.55 4.31
C PHE A 73 -17.19 4.43 2.81
N ASP A 74 -16.51 3.53 2.09
CA ASP A 74 -16.80 3.17 0.69
C ASP A 74 -18.26 2.67 0.59
N TYR A 75 -18.69 1.81 1.50
CA TYR A 75 -20.09 1.38 1.57
C TYR A 75 -21.05 2.53 1.91
N LEU A 76 -20.79 3.29 2.97
CA LEU A 76 -21.73 4.30 3.46
C LEU A 76 -21.95 5.48 2.48
N TRP A 77 -20.92 5.87 1.72
CA TRP A 77 -21.00 7.02 0.80
C TRP A 77 -21.17 6.63 -0.66
N GLU A 78 -20.56 5.53 -1.09
CA GLU A 78 -20.51 5.14 -2.51
C GLU A 78 -21.35 3.88 -2.79
N GLY A 79 -21.90 3.24 -1.75
CA GLY A 79 -22.71 2.04 -1.88
C GLY A 79 -21.89 0.83 -2.36
N GLU A 80 -20.57 0.83 -2.14
CA GLU A 80 -19.70 -0.24 -2.62
C GLU A 80 -20.05 -1.61 -2.03
N GLU A 81 -19.95 -2.62 -2.87
CA GLU A 81 -20.11 -4.04 -2.52
C GLU A 81 -18.82 -4.60 -1.91
N ASN A 82 -18.79 -4.80 -0.59
CA ASN A 82 -17.62 -5.34 0.11
C ASN A 82 -18.00 -6.17 1.37
N PRO A 83 -17.05 -6.93 1.96
CA PRO A 83 -17.35 -7.76 3.14
C PRO A 83 -17.80 -6.97 4.38
N VAL A 84 -17.43 -5.69 4.49
CA VAL A 84 -17.84 -4.82 5.61
C VAL A 84 -19.31 -4.41 5.48
N ARG A 85 -19.81 -4.19 4.26
CA ARG A 85 -21.25 -3.99 3.98
C ARG A 85 -22.08 -5.14 4.53
N GLU A 86 -21.75 -6.39 4.18
CA GLU A 86 -22.50 -7.59 4.60
C GLU A 86 -22.63 -7.65 6.13
N GLN A 87 -21.56 -7.32 6.86
CA GLN A 87 -21.61 -7.28 8.32
C GLN A 87 -22.37 -6.06 8.85
N THR A 88 -22.30 -4.92 8.16
CA THR A 88 -22.99 -3.68 8.56
C THR A 88 -24.50 -3.85 8.46
N GLU A 89 -24.99 -4.46 7.39
CA GLU A 89 -26.41 -4.75 7.18
C GLU A 89 -26.93 -5.81 8.16
N ARG A 90 -26.11 -6.79 8.56
CA ARG A 90 -26.52 -7.87 9.47
C ARG A 90 -26.46 -7.50 10.95
N ARG A 91 -25.42 -6.77 11.38
CA ARG A 91 -25.10 -6.53 12.80
C ARG A 91 -25.34 -5.09 13.25
N GLY A 92 -25.61 -4.20 12.30
CA GLY A 92 -25.71 -2.76 12.54
C GLY A 92 -24.35 -2.05 12.59
N LYS A 93 -24.39 -0.73 12.37
CA LYS A 93 -23.21 0.14 12.26
C LYS A 93 -22.33 0.12 13.51
N GLY A 94 -22.93 0.19 14.71
CA GLY A 94 -22.18 0.24 15.97
C GLY A 94 -21.34 -1.02 16.20
N SER A 95 -21.92 -2.21 15.98
CA SER A 95 -21.22 -3.48 16.10
C SER A 95 -20.06 -3.61 15.12
N VAL A 96 -20.23 -3.12 13.88
CA VAL A 96 -19.17 -3.15 12.88
C VAL A 96 -18.06 -2.16 13.18
N LEU A 97 -18.37 -0.96 13.68
CA LEU A 97 -17.35 -0.01 14.13
C LEU A 97 -16.48 -0.61 15.25
N PHE A 98 -17.07 -1.35 16.19
CA PHE A 98 -16.28 -2.07 17.18
C PHE A 98 -15.33 -3.09 16.55
N LEU A 99 -15.78 -3.88 15.57
CA LEU A 99 -14.93 -4.83 14.84
C LEU A 99 -13.81 -4.13 14.05
N ILE A 100 -14.08 -2.94 13.50
CA ILE A 100 -13.08 -2.12 12.79
C ILE A 100 -12.02 -1.60 13.76
N LEU A 101 -12.41 -1.21 14.97
CA LEU A 101 -11.50 -0.67 16.00
C LEU A 101 -10.69 -1.76 16.73
N LEU A 102 -11.21 -2.99 16.80
CA LEU A 102 -10.59 -4.10 17.53
C LEU A 102 -9.09 -4.32 17.21
N PRO A 103 -8.62 -4.27 15.94
CA PRO A 103 -7.20 -4.39 15.61
C PRO A 103 -6.30 -3.32 16.25
N LEU A 104 -6.83 -2.15 16.64
CA LEU A 104 -6.07 -1.11 17.33
C LEU A 104 -5.67 -1.49 18.76
N SER A 105 -6.20 -2.58 19.30
CA SER A 105 -5.72 -3.14 20.57
C SER A 105 -4.23 -3.52 20.53
N THR A 106 -3.65 -3.77 19.35
CA THR A 106 -2.22 -4.03 19.20
C THR A 106 -1.35 -2.82 19.53
N LEU A 107 -1.89 -1.60 19.55
CA LEU A 107 -1.17 -0.38 19.93
C LEU A 107 -0.65 -0.42 21.38
N ILE A 108 -1.15 -1.34 22.22
CA ILE A 108 -0.58 -1.61 23.55
C ILE A 108 0.91 -2.00 23.48
N LEU A 109 1.39 -2.44 22.31
CA LEU A 109 2.78 -2.82 22.09
C LEU A 109 3.72 -1.63 21.80
N LEU A 110 3.19 -0.43 21.55
CA LEU A 110 4.00 0.76 21.22
C LEU A 110 5.10 1.10 22.26
N PRO A 111 4.87 0.98 23.59
CA PRO A 111 5.90 1.27 24.58
C PRO A 111 7.10 0.30 24.55
N PHE A 112 6.97 -0.85 23.88
CA PHE A 112 8.06 -1.82 23.74
C PHE A 112 8.92 -1.56 22.49
N LEU A 113 8.53 -0.61 21.64
CA LEU A 113 9.29 -0.21 20.45
C LEU A 113 10.13 1.04 20.75
N PRO A 114 11.23 1.29 20.01
CA PRO A 114 12.02 2.50 20.17
C PRO A 114 11.16 3.77 19.98
N PRO A 115 11.30 4.80 20.83
CA PRO A 115 10.48 6.02 20.77
C PRO A 115 10.32 6.65 19.38
N PRO A 116 11.37 6.84 18.56
CA PRO A 116 11.20 7.46 17.24
C PRO A 116 10.35 6.58 16.31
N SER A 117 10.52 5.26 16.36
CA SER A 117 9.67 4.30 15.63
C SER A 117 8.22 4.34 16.14
N SER A 118 8.03 4.30 17.46
CA SER A 118 6.69 4.31 18.08
C SER A 118 5.89 5.56 17.78
N LEU A 119 6.53 6.71 17.54
CA LEU A 119 5.84 7.96 17.17
C LEU A 119 5.35 7.96 15.72
N LEU A 120 6.03 7.25 14.83
CA LEU A 120 5.64 7.18 13.41
C LEU A 120 4.43 6.27 13.18
N LEU A 121 4.18 5.28 14.04
CA LEU A 121 3.03 4.37 13.92
C LEU A 121 1.68 5.08 14.15
N PRO A 122 1.48 5.91 15.20
CA PRO A 122 0.32 6.78 15.34
C PRO A 122 0.17 7.78 14.20
N LEU A 123 1.27 8.35 13.70
CA LEU A 123 1.21 9.26 12.55
C LEU A 123 0.69 8.53 11.30
N PHE A 124 1.19 7.32 11.05
CA PHE A 124 0.69 6.46 9.98
C PHE A 124 -0.80 6.11 10.15
N LEU A 125 -1.23 5.77 11.37
CA LEU A 125 -2.64 5.54 11.71
C LEU A 125 -3.52 6.77 11.40
N VAL A 126 -3.05 7.97 11.73
CA VAL A 126 -3.73 9.23 11.41
C VAL A 126 -3.84 9.42 9.90
N LEU A 127 -2.76 9.21 9.14
CA LEU A 127 -2.81 9.34 7.67
C LEU A 127 -3.79 8.35 7.03
N LEU A 128 -3.82 7.10 7.48
CA LEU A 128 -4.80 6.10 7.01
C LEU A 128 -6.24 6.48 7.35
N THR A 129 -6.46 7.04 8.54
CA THR A 129 -7.78 7.52 8.98
C THR A 129 -8.22 8.71 8.12
N LEU A 130 -7.35 9.70 7.94
CA LEU A 130 -7.62 10.88 7.09
C LEU A 130 -7.89 10.49 5.64
N HIS A 131 -7.21 9.47 5.11
CA HIS A 131 -7.48 8.94 3.78
C HIS A 131 -8.89 8.34 3.66
N SER A 132 -9.42 7.77 4.75
CA SER A 132 -10.67 6.99 4.74
C SER A 132 -11.91 7.77 5.19
N VAL A 133 -11.75 8.82 5.99
CA VAL A 133 -12.85 9.52 6.69
C VAL A 133 -13.05 10.95 6.16
N PRO A 134 -14.30 11.42 5.96
CA PRO A 134 -14.59 12.83 5.65
C PRO A 134 -14.16 13.79 6.78
N PRO A 135 -13.83 15.06 6.49
CA PRO A 135 -13.84 15.72 5.17
C PRO A 135 -12.54 15.50 4.37
N ALA A 136 -11.52 14.89 4.97
CA ALA A 136 -10.21 14.68 4.34
C ALA A 136 -10.26 13.66 3.19
N ARG A 137 -11.21 12.70 3.25
CA ARG A 137 -11.54 11.82 2.13
C ARG A 137 -12.04 12.65 0.94
N THR A 138 -11.22 12.73 -0.10
CA THR A 138 -11.58 13.42 -1.34
C THR A 138 -12.30 12.47 -2.30
N ARG A 139 -13.35 12.98 -2.96
CA ARG A 139 -14.12 12.23 -3.96
C ARG A 139 -13.28 11.90 -5.21
N ASP A 140 -12.28 12.74 -5.53
CA ASP A 140 -11.32 12.46 -6.59
C ASP A 140 -9.92 12.20 -6.02
N ARG A 141 -9.60 10.90 -5.90
CA ARG A 141 -8.29 10.40 -5.47
C ARG A 141 -7.16 10.74 -6.44
N PHE A 142 -7.44 11.25 -7.66
CA PHE A 142 -6.42 11.61 -8.65
C PHE A 142 -5.92 13.07 -8.58
N SER A 143 -6.69 14.01 -8.03
CA SER A 143 -6.43 15.46 -8.20
C SER A 143 -6.23 16.21 -6.89
N SER A 144 -5.96 15.50 -5.78
CA SER A 144 -5.99 16.11 -4.44
C SER A 144 -4.95 15.51 -3.48
N LEU A 145 -4.86 16.10 -2.27
CA LEU A 145 -4.02 15.61 -1.16
C LEU A 145 -4.23 14.11 -0.86
N GLY A 146 -5.42 13.57 -1.13
CA GLY A 146 -5.75 12.15 -0.96
C GLY A 146 -4.85 11.19 -1.74
N TYR A 147 -4.26 11.64 -2.87
CA TYR A 147 -3.28 10.88 -3.64
C TYR A 147 -1.97 10.66 -2.88
N LEU A 148 -1.55 11.64 -2.06
CA LEU A 148 -0.26 11.61 -1.36
C LEU A 148 -0.35 11.01 0.04
N LEU A 149 -1.52 11.03 0.68
CA LEU A 149 -1.68 10.53 2.05
C LEU A 149 -1.26 9.06 2.20
N LEU A 150 -1.67 8.18 1.28
CA LEU A 150 -1.30 6.76 1.31
C LEU A 150 0.20 6.53 1.00
N PRO A 151 0.77 7.09 -0.08
CA PRO A 151 2.21 7.00 -0.33
C PRO A 151 3.09 7.52 0.81
N LEU A 152 2.69 8.64 1.43
CA LEU A 152 3.37 9.15 2.63
C LEU A 152 3.28 8.14 3.77
N GLY A 153 2.09 7.57 4.02
CA GLY A 153 1.91 6.52 5.00
C GLY A 153 2.83 5.30 4.77
N TYR A 154 2.92 4.80 3.55
CA TYR A 154 3.82 3.69 3.22
C TYR A 154 5.29 4.05 3.40
N THR A 155 5.67 5.27 3.04
CA THR A 155 7.04 5.78 3.28
C THR A 155 7.35 5.88 4.78
N LEU A 156 6.36 6.25 5.60
CA LEU A 156 6.51 6.26 7.05
C LEU A 156 6.72 4.84 7.59
N THR A 157 6.04 3.81 7.09
CA THR A 157 6.28 2.42 7.53
C THR A 157 7.71 1.96 7.22
N PHE A 158 8.29 2.41 6.11
CA PHE A 158 9.70 2.15 5.79
C PHE A 158 10.65 2.87 6.76
N LEU A 159 10.46 4.17 6.98
CA LEU A 159 11.30 4.95 7.91
C LEU A 159 11.20 4.41 9.34
N GLN A 160 9.99 4.08 9.76
CA GLN A 160 9.71 3.52 11.07
C GLN A 160 10.42 2.18 11.28
N ALA A 161 10.39 1.30 10.28
CA ALA A 161 11.11 0.03 10.33
C ALA A 161 12.63 0.21 10.44
N LEU A 162 13.23 1.20 9.75
CA LEU A 162 14.65 1.52 9.90
C LEU A 162 15.01 1.94 11.34
N LEU A 163 14.11 2.69 11.99
CA LEU A 163 14.30 3.21 13.34
C LEU A 163 14.14 2.15 14.44
N LEU A 164 13.74 0.91 14.10
CA LEU A 164 13.68 -0.19 15.07
C LEU A 164 15.06 -0.62 15.58
N SER A 165 16.10 -0.42 14.76
CA SER A 165 17.45 -0.93 15.01
C SER A 165 18.47 0.18 15.32
N GLY A 166 18.05 1.45 15.27
CA GLY A 166 18.89 2.61 15.55
C GLY A 166 18.75 3.71 14.50
N ASP A 167 19.75 4.59 14.45
CA ASP A 167 19.73 5.74 13.53
C ASP A 167 20.05 5.29 12.08
N PRO A 168 19.24 5.71 11.10
CA PRO A 168 19.48 5.36 9.70
C PRO A 168 20.73 6.04 9.15
N SER A 169 21.57 5.28 8.46
CA SER A 169 22.71 5.82 7.70
C SER A 169 22.28 6.72 6.53
N LYS A 170 23.20 7.51 5.96
CA LYS A 170 22.91 8.41 4.82
C LYS A 170 22.27 7.70 3.62
N PRO A 171 22.76 6.52 3.16
CA PRO A 171 22.09 5.75 2.10
C PRO A 171 20.63 5.40 2.40
N HIS A 172 20.31 5.04 3.66
CA HIS A 172 18.93 4.77 4.07
C HIS A 172 18.03 6.00 3.93
N LEU A 173 18.53 7.17 4.32
CA LEU A 173 17.79 8.43 4.20
C LEU A 173 17.57 8.81 2.73
N LEU A 174 18.54 8.55 1.86
CA LEU A 174 18.40 8.78 0.41
C LEU A 174 17.41 7.81 -0.26
N LEU A 175 17.11 6.65 0.35
CA LEU A 175 16.04 5.78 -0.12
C LEU A 175 14.64 6.31 0.15
N LEU A 176 14.43 7.19 1.14
CA LEU A 176 13.11 7.75 1.46
C LEU A 176 12.40 8.38 0.24
N PRO A 177 13.01 9.32 -0.52
CA PRO A 177 12.38 9.86 -1.72
C PRO A 177 12.15 8.80 -2.80
N ILE A 178 13.01 7.77 -2.91
CA ILE A 178 12.80 6.66 -3.86
C ILE A 178 11.56 5.84 -3.45
N VAL A 179 11.44 5.50 -2.17
CA VAL A 179 10.29 4.77 -1.61
C VAL A 179 9.01 5.58 -1.79
N LEU A 180 9.03 6.89 -1.53
CA LEU A 180 7.87 7.75 -1.72
C LEU A 180 7.42 7.78 -3.18
N VAL A 181 8.35 7.97 -4.12
CA VAL A 181 8.02 7.97 -5.54
C VAL A 181 7.50 6.59 -5.97
N ALA A 182 8.10 5.49 -5.50
CA ALA A 182 7.60 4.14 -5.78
C ALA A 182 6.17 3.94 -5.25
N ALA A 183 5.89 4.39 -4.03
CA ALA A 183 4.57 4.33 -3.40
C ALA A 183 3.52 5.15 -4.17
N CYS A 184 3.87 6.35 -4.61
CA CYS A 184 3.02 7.17 -5.49
C CYS A 184 2.69 6.44 -6.80
N GLN A 185 3.69 5.79 -7.41
CA GLN A 185 3.48 5.04 -8.65
C GLN A 185 2.55 3.84 -8.48
N ASP A 186 2.68 3.10 -7.37
CA ASP A 186 1.81 1.97 -7.04
C ASP A 186 0.35 2.42 -6.86
N GLU A 187 0.13 3.55 -6.18
CA GLU A 187 -1.20 4.12 -5.99
C GLU A 187 -1.80 4.62 -7.31
N MET A 188 -1.03 5.38 -8.11
CA MET A 188 -1.48 5.86 -9.42
C MET A 188 -1.89 4.69 -10.32
N LEU A 189 -1.10 3.63 -10.31
CA LEU A 189 -1.42 2.43 -11.07
C LEU A 189 -2.70 1.75 -10.57
N GLY A 190 -2.82 1.59 -9.26
CA GLY A 190 -4.01 1.00 -8.63
C GLY A 190 -5.28 1.76 -9.00
N LEU A 191 -5.21 3.08 -9.04
CA LEU A 191 -6.33 3.94 -9.43
C LEU A 191 -6.68 3.84 -10.92
N LEU A 192 -5.68 3.78 -11.80
CA LEU A 192 -5.90 3.60 -13.24
C LEU A 192 -6.59 2.27 -13.54
N LEU A 193 -6.15 1.19 -12.87
CA LEU A 193 -6.73 -0.15 -13.02
C LEU A 193 -8.18 -0.28 -12.53
N ARG A 194 -8.62 0.64 -11.67
CA ARG A 194 -10.01 0.75 -11.21
C ARG A 194 -10.88 1.57 -12.16
N LYS A 195 -10.30 2.53 -12.90
CA LYS A 195 -11.04 3.51 -13.73
C LYS A 195 -10.94 3.31 -15.26
N GLU A 196 -10.35 2.23 -15.78
CA GLU A 196 -10.16 2.06 -17.23
C GLU A 196 -11.48 2.08 -18.03
N GLU A 197 -11.64 2.84 -19.12
CA GLU A 197 -10.74 3.00 -20.28
C GLU A 197 -9.88 4.29 -20.31
N VAL A 198 -8.54 4.15 -20.27
CA VAL A 198 -7.64 5.25 -20.69
C VAL A 198 -7.51 5.23 -22.21
N LYS A 199 -8.36 5.98 -22.92
CA LYS A 199 -8.26 6.12 -24.37
C LYS A 199 -7.17 7.14 -24.73
N GLY A 200 -6.29 6.76 -25.66
CA GLY A 200 -5.32 7.66 -26.30
C GLY A 200 -3.87 7.30 -26.01
N ARG A 201 -3.13 6.95 -27.08
CA ARG A 201 -1.70 6.59 -27.06
C ARG A 201 -0.83 7.66 -26.38
N GLU A 202 -1.10 8.93 -26.63
CA GLU A 202 -0.31 10.05 -26.07
C GLU A 202 -0.49 10.20 -24.55
N LYS A 203 -1.71 10.02 -24.04
CA LYS A 203 -2.00 10.09 -22.60
C LYS A 203 -1.30 8.98 -21.84
N VAL A 204 -1.22 7.81 -22.47
CA VAL A 204 -0.55 6.62 -21.95
C VAL A 204 0.98 6.76 -22.02
N GLU A 205 1.53 7.27 -23.12
CA GLU A 205 2.97 7.55 -23.23
C GLU A 205 3.40 8.60 -22.18
N ARG A 206 2.63 9.68 -21.99
CA ARG A 206 2.90 10.65 -20.91
C ARG A 206 2.87 9.99 -19.54
N LEU A 207 1.85 9.18 -19.25
CA LEU A 207 1.75 8.45 -17.99
C LEU A 207 2.95 7.52 -17.76
N SER A 208 3.43 6.83 -18.80
CA SER A 208 4.60 5.94 -18.70
C SER A 208 5.88 6.68 -18.32
N LEU A 209 6.06 7.89 -18.85
CA LEU A 209 7.18 8.77 -18.51
C LEU A 209 7.06 9.26 -17.07
N TRP A 210 5.88 9.71 -16.64
CA TRP A 210 5.61 10.11 -15.26
C TRP A 210 5.84 8.97 -14.25
N LEU A 211 5.61 7.71 -14.64
CA LEU A 211 5.81 6.51 -13.83
C LEU A 211 7.24 5.98 -13.76
N SER A 212 8.20 6.51 -14.54
CA SER A 212 9.55 5.93 -14.61
C SER A 212 10.65 6.98 -14.50
N LEU A 213 10.44 8.16 -15.09
CA LEU A 213 11.42 9.23 -15.12
C LEU A 213 11.81 9.76 -13.72
N PRO A 214 10.88 9.99 -12.77
CA PRO A 214 11.27 10.50 -11.45
C PRO A 214 12.18 9.55 -10.67
N LEU A 215 11.91 8.24 -10.69
CA LEU A 215 12.78 7.25 -10.06
C LEU A 215 14.16 7.19 -10.74
N PHE A 216 14.18 7.22 -12.07
CA PHE A 216 15.41 7.23 -12.83
C PHE A 216 16.29 8.43 -12.46
N LEU A 217 15.72 9.65 -12.49
CA LEU A 217 16.45 10.88 -12.17
C LEU A 217 16.95 10.89 -10.72
N LEU A 218 16.10 10.51 -9.76
CA LEU A 218 16.51 10.40 -8.35
C LEU A 218 17.64 9.40 -8.16
N SER A 219 17.57 8.23 -8.82
CA SER A 219 18.61 7.20 -8.71
C SER A 219 19.95 7.63 -9.30
N LEU A 220 19.94 8.33 -10.43
CA LEU A 220 21.15 8.89 -11.02
C LEU A 220 21.76 9.96 -10.13
N LEU A 221 20.92 10.81 -9.54
CA LEU A 221 21.37 11.83 -8.59
C LEU A 221 22.03 11.22 -7.35
N PHE A 222 21.54 10.06 -6.89
CA PHE A 222 22.07 9.39 -5.70
C PHE A 222 23.21 8.40 -5.97
N LEU A 223 23.48 8.08 -7.23
CA LEU A 223 24.56 7.15 -7.63
C LEU A 223 25.94 7.50 -7.05
N PRO A 224 26.37 8.77 -6.95
CA PRO A 224 27.65 9.12 -6.31
C PRO A 224 27.72 8.78 -4.81
N PHE A 225 26.57 8.63 -4.14
CA PHE A 225 26.50 8.34 -2.71
C PHE A 225 26.49 6.84 -2.41
N SER A 226 26.01 6.01 -3.34
CA SER A 226 26.07 4.56 -3.24
C SER A 226 25.85 3.89 -4.61
N PRO A 227 26.67 2.87 -4.98
CA PRO A 227 26.49 2.14 -6.22
C PRO A 227 25.17 1.34 -6.27
N PHE A 228 24.53 1.08 -5.12
CA PHE A 228 23.27 0.34 -5.10
C PHE A 228 22.11 1.09 -5.78
N PHE A 229 22.21 2.41 -5.93
CA PHE A 229 21.23 3.19 -6.69
C PHE A 229 21.22 2.87 -8.19
N LEU A 230 22.27 2.23 -8.72
CA LEU A 230 22.27 1.68 -10.08
C LEU A 230 21.12 0.69 -10.27
N LEU A 231 20.73 -0.03 -9.21
CA LEU A 231 19.62 -0.95 -9.24
C LEU A 231 18.32 -0.20 -9.56
N THR A 232 18.01 0.88 -8.84
CA THR A 232 16.85 1.74 -9.17
C THR A 232 16.92 2.27 -10.60
N THR A 233 18.10 2.68 -11.06
CA THR A 233 18.29 3.17 -12.44
C THR A 233 17.91 2.11 -13.47
N LEU A 234 18.44 0.89 -13.33
CA LEU A 234 18.16 -0.23 -14.23
C LEU A 234 16.69 -0.62 -14.21
N PHE A 235 16.10 -0.75 -13.02
CA PHE A 235 14.68 -1.08 -12.86
C PHE A 235 13.77 0.00 -13.48
N SER A 236 14.13 1.28 -13.36
CA SER A 236 13.38 2.39 -13.96
C SER A 236 13.41 2.37 -15.49
N LEU A 237 14.56 2.02 -16.09
CA LEU A 237 14.69 1.85 -17.54
C LEU A 237 13.84 0.68 -18.06
N VAL A 238 13.90 -0.47 -17.38
CA VAL A 238 13.08 -1.65 -17.72
C VAL A 238 11.58 -1.31 -17.61
N LYS A 239 11.19 -0.61 -16.54
CA LYS A 239 9.80 -0.14 -16.33
C LYS A 239 9.34 0.78 -17.46
N GLY A 240 10.14 1.79 -17.78
CA GLY A 240 9.82 2.76 -18.83
C GLY A 240 9.63 2.11 -20.20
N GLU A 241 10.55 1.22 -20.60
CA GLU A 241 10.45 0.51 -21.89
C GLU A 241 9.27 -0.47 -21.91
N GLY A 242 9.00 -1.17 -20.80
CA GLY A 242 7.84 -2.03 -20.66
C GLY A 242 6.53 -1.26 -20.86
N LEU A 243 6.37 -0.13 -20.18
CA LEU A 243 5.18 0.71 -20.31
C LEU A 243 5.04 1.31 -21.71
N ARG A 244 6.15 1.72 -22.33
CA ARG A 244 6.16 2.20 -23.72
C ARG A 244 5.66 1.14 -24.71
N ARG A 245 6.03 -0.13 -24.52
CA ARG A 245 5.56 -1.23 -25.38
C ARG A 245 4.07 -1.49 -25.23
N ILE A 246 3.55 -1.45 -24.00
CA ILE A 246 2.11 -1.58 -23.73
C ILE A 246 1.36 -0.38 -24.34
N ALA A 247 1.93 0.83 -24.25
CA ALA A 247 1.36 2.04 -24.85
C ALA A 247 1.17 1.92 -26.37
N LYS A 248 2.16 1.38 -27.08
CA LYS A 248 2.09 1.14 -28.53
C LYS A 248 0.97 0.17 -28.94
N ARG A 249 0.51 -0.70 -28.03
CA ARG A 249 -0.54 -1.70 -28.27
C ARG A 249 -1.95 -1.23 -27.91
N GLY A 250 -2.11 0.02 -27.47
CA GLY A 250 -3.43 0.60 -27.17
C GLY A 250 -3.94 0.36 -25.75
N PHE A 251 -3.06 0.03 -24.79
CA PHE A 251 -3.31 0.06 -23.33
C PHE A 251 -4.64 -0.57 -22.86
N ARG A 252 -4.96 -1.78 -23.35
CA ARG A 252 -6.00 -2.63 -22.75
C ARG A 252 -5.39 -3.44 -21.62
N LEU A 253 -5.22 -2.85 -20.43
CA LEU A 253 -4.35 -3.41 -19.41
C LEU A 253 -4.83 -4.81 -18.98
N ARG A 254 -6.11 -5.04 -18.68
CA ARG A 254 -6.56 -6.39 -18.24
C ARG A 254 -6.49 -7.50 -19.30
N GLU A 255 -6.48 -7.14 -20.58
CA GLU A 255 -6.57 -8.09 -21.70
C GLU A 255 -5.20 -8.40 -22.33
N ASP A 256 -4.19 -7.54 -22.16
CA ASP A 256 -2.89 -7.74 -22.81
C ASP A 256 -2.13 -8.95 -22.21
N PRO A 257 -1.74 -9.96 -23.00
CA PRO A 257 -0.93 -11.06 -22.50
C PRO A 257 0.44 -10.61 -21.96
N LEU A 258 1.00 -9.51 -22.48
CA LEU A 258 2.17 -8.88 -21.86
C LEU A 258 1.83 -8.28 -20.51
N TRP A 259 0.63 -7.73 -20.31
CA TRP A 259 0.20 -7.27 -19.00
C TRP A 259 0.13 -8.41 -17.97
N ARG A 260 -0.40 -9.59 -18.35
CA ARG A 260 -0.42 -10.75 -17.45
C ARG A 260 0.99 -11.27 -17.12
N ARG A 261 1.91 -11.25 -18.09
CA ARG A 261 3.31 -11.65 -17.90
C ARG A 261 4.16 -10.60 -17.18
N MET A 262 3.80 -9.32 -17.31
CA MET A 262 4.42 -8.17 -16.65
C MET A 262 3.70 -7.76 -15.36
N ARG A 263 2.62 -8.44 -14.97
CA ARG A 263 1.96 -8.24 -13.67
C ARG A 263 2.94 -8.38 -12.50
N PRO A 264 3.94 -9.29 -12.57
CA PRO A 264 5.08 -9.27 -11.68
C PRO A 264 6.16 -8.26 -12.13
N LEU A 265 6.49 -8.23 -13.42
CA LEU A 265 7.73 -7.59 -13.92
C LEU A 265 7.61 -6.20 -14.57
N GLY A 266 6.46 -5.51 -14.55
CA GLY A 266 6.27 -4.30 -15.36
C GLY A 266 5.82 -3.06 -14.62
N LEU A 267 5.27 -3.21 -13.43
CA LEU A 267 4.53 -2.13 -12.79
C LEU A 267 4.64 -2.15 -11.27
N SER A 268 4.59 -3.35 -10.68
CA SER A 268 5.16 -3.69 -9.38
C SER A 268 6.67 -3.96 -9.47
N LEU A 269 7.35 -3.46 -10.52
CA LEU A 269 8.82 -3.41 -10.53
C LEU A 269 9.34 -2.67 -9.30
N SER A 270 8.55 -1.77 -8.70
CA SER A 270 8.75 -1.25 -7.35
C SER A 270 8.95 -2.39 -6.34
N THR A 271 8.09 -3.38 -6.25
CA THR A 271 8.23 -4.50 -5.30
C THR A 271 9.45 -5.37 -5.57
N TYR A 272 9.81 -5.65 -6.83
CA TYR A 272 11.04 -6.41 -7.15
C TYR A 272 12.32 -5.60 -6.91
N HIS A 273 12.29 -4.32 -7.26
CA HIS A 273 13.33 -3.34 -6.99
C HIS A 273 13.58 -3.21 -5.49
N LEU A 274 12.52 -3.03 -4.70
CA LEU A 274 12.59 -2.99 -3.24
C LEU A 274 13.02 -4.37 -2.69
N GLY A 275 12.55 -5.48 -3.27
CA GLY A 275 13.02 -6.82 -2.92
C GLY A 275 14.52 -7.01 -3.14
N ALA A 276 15.09 -6.43 -4.20
CA ALA A 276 16.52 -6.49 -4.44
C ALA A 276 17.32 -5.65 -3.42
N TYR A 277 16.82 -4.46 -3.04
CA TYR A 277 17.39 -3.73 -1.91
C TYR A 277 17.30 -4.52 -0.60
N ALA A 278 16.16 -5.17 -0.34
CA ALA A 278 16.00 -6.01 0.84
C ALA A 278 17.02 -7.18 0.85
N LEU A 279 17.30 -7.79 -0.30
CA LEU A 279 18.35 -8.81 -0.41
C LEU A 279 19.74 -8.26 -0.17
N LEU A 280 20.06 -7.06 -0.68
CA LEU A 280 21.34 -6.40 -0.41
C LEU A 280 21.50 -6.08 1.09
N GLY A 281 20.45 -5.56 1.74
CA GLY A 281 20.43 -5.33 3.18
C GLY A 281 20.60 -6.61 3.99
N ALA A 282 19.86 -7.66 3.65
CA ALA A 282 19.95 -8.95 4.32
C ALA A 282 21.34 -9.61 4.16
N ALA A 283 22.04 -9.32 3.06
CA ALA A 283 23.42 -9.75 2.83
C ALA A 283 24.47 -8.87 3.53
N GLY A 284 24.06 -7.82 4.24
CA GLY A 284 24.96 -6.85 4.88
C GLY A 284 25.73 -5.99 3.88
N LEU A 285 25.24 -5.89 2.65
CA LEU A 285 25.88 -5.12 1.59
C LEU A 285 25.40 -3.68 1.54
N PHE A 286 24.29 -3.34 2.20
CA PHE A 286 23.67 -2.01 2.17
C PHE A 286 24.09 -1.13 3.35
#